data_AF-A0A4Z2IZA0-F1
#
_entry.id   AF-A0A4Z2IZA0-F1
#
_cell.length_a   1.000
_cell.length_b   1.000
_cell.length_c   1.000
_cell.angle_alpha   90.00
_cell.angle_beta   90.00
_cell.angle_gamma   90.00
#
_symmetry.space_group_name_H-M   'P 1'
#
loop_
_entity.id
_entity.type
_entity.pdbx_description
1 polymer ?
#
loop_
_entity_poly.entity_id
_entity_poly.type
_entity_poly.pdbx_seq_one_letter_code
_entity_poly.pdbx_strand_id
1 'polypeptide(L)'
;MSFMSLCLVSSRFLGNGLVTAQDHQLWYKQRRIMDPAFSSLYLRGLTGAFNERAEKLMAELSDVADGEQEASMLQLANSFTLDVIAKVAFGVDLDQLSERARFSRAVQTCLKGMLLTVRDGFFKFNPKNRAFIKEVRAACLLLRSTGAEWIQNRKSAMEHGDDVPNDILTQIIKTAGEGPEP
;
A
#
# COMPACT_ATOMS: atom_id res chain seq x y z
N MET A 1 -2.97 -28.92 0.28
CA MET A 1 -3.55 -28.15 -0.84
C MET A 1 -3.03 -26.71 -0.77
N SER A 2 -1.97 -26.41 -1.53
CA SER A 2 -1.03 -25.29 -1.31
C SER A 2 -1.03 -24.26 -2.45
N PHE A 3 -2.20 -23.83 -2.92
CA PHE A 3 -2.32 -23.11 -4.20
C PHE A 3 -2.50 -21.58 -4.11
N MET A 4 -2.39 -20.94 -2.93
CA MET A 4 -3.30 -19.79 -2.73
C MET A 4 -2.89 -18.60 -1.85
N SER A 5 -1.65 -18.44 -1.38
CA SER A 5 -1.25 -17.18 -0.72
C SER A 5 -1.00 -16.03 -1.72
N LEU A 6 -1.94 -15.86 -2.65
CA LEU A 6 -2.22 -14.60 -3.33
C LEU A 6 -1.30 -14.23 -4.51
N CYS A 7 -1.02 -15.23 -5.35
CA CYS A 7 -0.59 -15.02 -6.73
C CYS A 7 -1.81 -14.62 -7.59
N LEU A 8 -1.85 -13.35 -8.01
CA LEU A 8 -2.75 -12.89 -9.06
C LEU A 8 -2.22 -13.39 -10.39
N VAL A 9 -2.78 -14.51 -10.86
CA VAL A 9 -2.57 -15.01 -12.21
C VAL A 9 -1.09 -15.06 -12.61
N SER A 10 -0.28 -15.77 -11.82
CA SER A 10 1.17 -15.97 -12.01
C SER A 10 2.10 -14.82 -11.58
N SER A 11 1.59 -13.71 -11.03
CA SER A 11 2.41 -12.65 -10.41
C SER A 11 2.12 -12.55 -8.91
N ARG A 12 3.19 -12.48 -8.09
CA ARG A 12 3.09 -12.42 -6.62
C ARG A 12 2.61 -11.04 -6.16
N PHE A 13 1.32 -10.91 -5.79
CA PHE A 13 0.78 -9.65 -5.28
C PHE A 13 1.07 -9.50 -3.77
N LEU A 14 0.16 -9.92 -2.88
CA LEU A 14 0.37 -9.84 -1.42
C LEU A 14 1.37 -10.89 -0.90
N GLY A 15 1.59 -11.99 -1.62
CA GLY A 15 2.58 -13.02 -1.26
C GLY A 15 2.31 -13.63 0.11
N ASN A 16 3.36 -13.88 0.90
CA ASN A 16 3.25 -14.40 2.27
C ASN A 16 3.50 -13.28 3.30
N GLY A 17 2.76 -12.17 3.17
CA GLY A 17 2.79 -11.07 4.12
C GLY A 17 1.82 -11.28 5.30
N LEU A 18 1.72 -10.29 6.18
CA LEU A 18 0.95 -10.37 7.44
C LEU A 18 -0.50 -10.83 7.26
N VAL A 19 -1.16 -10.42 6.17
CA VAL A 19 -2.57 -10.75 5.89
C VAL A 19 -2.74 -12.16 5.30
N THR A 20 -1.71 -12.70 4.65
CA THR A 20 -1.81 -13.90 3.80
C THR A 20 -0.94 -15.06 4.26
N ALA A 21 -0.15 -14.87 5.32
CA ALA A 21 0.60 -15.93 5.97
C ALA A 21 -0.37 -16.95 6.60
N GLN A 22 -0.25 -18.21 6.17
CA GLN A 22 -1.05 -19.32 6.71
C GLN A 22 -0.36 -20.01 7.89
N ASP A 23 0.98 -19.95 7.94
CA ASP A 23 1.77 -20.49 9.03
C ASP A 23 1.73 -19.54 10.23
N HIS A 24 1.34 -20.08 11.39
CA HIS A 24 1.18 -19.28 12.61
C HIS A 24 2.50 -18.68 13.07
N GLN A 25 3.62 -19.41 12.99
CA GLN A 25 4.92 -18.92 13.44
C GLN A 25 5.41 -17.76 12.57
N LEU A 26 5.25 -17.88 11.25
CA LEU A 26 5.54 -16.82 10.29
C LEU A 26 4.67 -15.58 10.54
N TRP A 27 3.35 -15.77 10.67
CA TRP A 27 2.42 -14.69 10.98
C TRP A 27 2.78 -14.00 12.29
N TYR A 28 3.04 -14.77 13.34
CA TYR A 28 3.35 -14.26 14.68
C TYR A 28 4.64 -13.44 14.67
N LYS A 29 5.69 -13.93 13.98
CA LYS A 29 6.94 -13.17 13.77
C LYS A 29 6.69 -11.86 13.03
N GLN A 30 5.93 -11.88 11.94
CA GLN A 30 5.58 -10.67 11.18
C GLN A 30 4.76 -9.68 12.00
N ARG A 31 3.82 -10.17 12.81
CA ARG A 31 2.96 -9.37 13.69
C ARG A 31 3.81 -8.65 14.74
N ARG A 32 4.72 -9.36 15.42
CA ARG A 32 5.63 -8.77 16.41
C ARG A 32 6.50 -7.65 15.83
N ILE A 33 6.99 -7.79 14.59
CA ILE A 33 7.76 -6.75 13.91
C ILE A 33 6.90 -5.51 13.60
N MET A 34 5.63 -5.74 13.26
CA MET A 34 4.68 -4.69 12.90
C MET A 34 4.13 -3.92 14.12
N ASP A 35 3.91 -4.59 15.25
CA ASP A 35 3.18 -4.05 16.40
C ASP A 35 3.70 -2.71 16.96
N PRO A 36 5.03 -2.45 17.07
CA PRO A 36 5.53 -1.17 17.58
C PRO A 36 5.06 0.04 16.76
N ALA A 37 4.96 -0.13 15.43
CA ALA A 37 4.51 0.91 14.50
C ALA A 37 3.00 1.22 14.62
N PHE A 38 2.27 0.51 15.47
CA PHE A 38 0.85 0.72 15.75
C PHE A 38 0.57 0.97 17.25
N SER A 39 1.61 1.25 18.04
CA SER A 39 1.44 1.68 19.43
C SER A 39 0.72 3.03 19.52
N SER A 40 -0.02 3.27 20.60
CA SER A 40 -0.76 4.54 20.77
C SER A 40 0.16 5.76 20.74
N LEU A 41 1.36 5.65 21.32
CA LEU A 41 2.36 6.71 21.28
C LEU A 41 2.79 7.01 19.84
N TYR A 42 3.05 5.96 19.06
CA TYR A 42 3.46 6.10 17.67
C TYR A 42 2.36 6.71 16.80
N LEU A 43 1.12 6.23 16.91
CA LEU A 43 -0.01 6.75 16.15
C LEU A 43 -0.31 8.22 16.47
N ARG A 44 -0.15 8.65 17.73
CA ARG A 44 -0.27 10.07 18.11
C ARG A 44 0.82 10.92 17.46
N GLY A 45 2.02 10.38 17.27
CA GLY A 45 3.09 11.05 16.54
C GLY A 45 2.76 11.29 15.06
N LEU A 46 1.84 10.50 14.48
CA LEU A 46 1.44 10.61 13.08
C LEU A 46 0.27 11.58 12.84
N THR A 47 -0.37 12.12 13.89
CA THR A 47 -1.53 13.01 13.77
C THR A 47 -1.27 14.23 12.89
N GLY A 48 -0.04 14.77 12.89
CA GLY A 48 0.34 15.86 11.99
C GLY A 48 0.18 15.49 10.51
N ALA A 49 0.65 14.31 10.10
CA ALA A 49 0.50 13.83 8.73
C ALA A 49 -0.96 13.56 8.35
N PHE A 50 -1.79 13.07 9.28
CA PHE A 50 -3.23 12.92 9.05
C PHE A 50 -3.90 14.28 8.81
N ASN A 51 -3.60 15.28 9.65
CA ASN A 51 -4.18 16.61 9.53
C ASN A 51 -3.75 17.31 8.24
N GLU A 52 -2.48 17.23 7.87
CA GLU A 52 -1.96 17.79 6.62
C GLU A 52 -2.73 17.24 5.39
N ARG A 53 -3.02 15.94 5.38
CA ARG A 53 -3.81 15.34 4.28
C ARG A 53 -5.28 15.68 4.36
N ALA A 54 -5.83 15.86 5.55
CA ALA A 54 -7.21 16.28 5.74
C ALA A 54 -7.40 17.72 5.22
N GLU A 55 -6.45 18.60 5.49
CA GLU A 55 -6.46 19.98 4.97
C GLU A 55 -6.42 20.01 3.44
N LYS A 56 -5.58 19.18 2.80
CA LYS A 56 -5.57 19.04 1.33
C LYS A 56 -6.93 18.59 0.78
N LEU A 57 -7.58 17.61 1.42
CA LEU A 57 -8.93 17.17 1.04
C LEU A 57 -9.97 18.29 1.23
N MET A 58 -9.88 19.07 2.31
CA MET A 58 -10.80 20.18 2.56
C MET A 58 -10.63 21.31 1.55
N ALA A 59 -9.40 21.57 1.08
CA ALA A 59 -9.14 22.52 0.01
C ALA A 59 -9.80 22.06 -1.30
N GLU A 60 -9.60 20.79 -1.70
CA GLU A 60 -10.22 20.23 -2.91
C GLU A 60 -11.77 20.28 -2.83
N LEU A 61 -12.34 19.97 -1.67
CA LEU A 61 -13.79 20.09 -1.45
C LEU A 61 -14.29 21.53 -1.51
N SER A 62 -13.49 22.49 -1.04
CA SER A 62 -13.85 23.91 -1.09
C SER A 62 -13.88 24.40 -2.54
N ASP A 63 -12.87 24.05 -3.34
CA ASP A 63 -12.82 24.39 -4.77
C ASP A 63 -14.01 23.81 -5.55
N VAL A 64 -14.40 22.56 -5.23
CA VAL A 64 -15.58 21.91 -5.83
C VAL A 64 -16.88 22.60 -5.42
N ALA A 65 -16.99 23.00 -4.15
CA ALA A 65 -18.16 23.70 -3.64
C ALA A 65 -18.31 25.09 -4.25
N ASP A 66 -17.22 25.86 -4.35
CA ASP A 66 -17.19 27.20 -4.96
C ASP A 66 -17.51 27.14 -6.47
N GLY A 67 -17.16 26.05 -7.14
CA GLY A 67 -17.51 25.78 -8.53
C GLY A 67 -18.92 25.26 -8.76
N GLU A 68 -19.71 25.03 -7.69
CA GLU A 68 -21.02 24.36 -7.73
C GLU A 68 -20.99 23.00 -8.48
N GLN A 69 -19.87 22.26 -8.36
CA GLN A 69 -19.65 21.02 -9.08
C GLN A 69 -20.06 19.80 -8.25
N GLU A 70 -20.47 18.71 -8.93
CA GLU A 70 -20.73 17.44 -8.26
C GLU A 70 -19.42 16.77 -7.81
N ALA A 71 -19.37 16.36 -6.54
CA ALA A 71 -18.22 15.67 -5.95
C ALA A 71 -18.49 14.16 -5.81
N SER A 72 -17.59 13.32 -6.31
CA SER A 72 -17.63 11.89 -5.99
C SER A 72 -16.92 11.62 -4.65
N MET A 73 -17.70 11.56 -3.56
CA MET A 73 -17.16 11.30 -2.21
C MET A 73 -16.35 10.00 -2.12
N LEU A 74 -16.71 8.98 -2.91
CA LEU A 74 -15.94 7.72 -2.97
C LEU A 74 -14.56 7.94 -3.59
N GLN A 75 -14.45 8.74 -4.66
CA GLN A 75 -13.16 9.05 -5.28
C GLN A 75 -12.29 9.90 -4.37
N LEU A 76 -12.89 10.88 -3.71
CA LEU A 76 -12.22 11.73 -2.72
C LEU A 76 -11.70 10.92 -1.53
N ALA A 77 -12.54 10.06 -0.94
CA ALA A 77 -12.14 9.18 0.15
C ALA A 77 -11.02 8.19 -0.25
N ASN A 78 -11.09 7.61 -1.45
CA ASN A 78 -10.03 6.74 -1.96
C ASN A 78 -8.71 7.49 -2.17
N SER A 79 -8.76 8.73 -2.69
CA SER A 79 -7.58 9.55 -2.91
C SER A 79 -6.95 9.98 -1.59
N PHE A 80 -7.77 10.47 -0.65
CA PHE A 80 -7.35 10.85 0.68
C PHE A 80 -6.71 9.69 1.45
N THR A 81 -7.38 8.52 1.50
CA THR A 81 -6.84 7.35 2.21
C THR A 81 -5.54 6.84 1.58
N LEU A 82 -5.41 6.92 0.25
CA LEU A 82 -4.18 6.57 -0.44
C LEU A 82 -3.04 7.54 -0.10
N ASP A 83 -3.30 8.84 -0.07
CA ASP A 83 -2.29 9.83 0.29
C ASP A 83 -1.84 9.67 1.75
N VAL A 84 -2.79 9.44 2.65
CA VAL A 84 -2.51 9.21 4.06
C VAL A 84 -1.60 8.00 4.24
N ILE A 85 -1.90 6.86 3.62
CA ILE A 85 -1.04 5.68 3.76
C ILE A 85 0.32 5.88 3.08
N ALA A 86 0.39 6.57 1.94
CA ALA A 86 1.66 6.90 1.29
C ALA A 86 2.56 7.74 2.21
N LYS A 87 1.98 8.76 2.86
CA LYS A 87 2.71 9.64 3.77
C LYS A 87 3.09 8.94 5.08
N VAL A 88 2.11 8.35 5.76
CA VAL A 88 2.28 7.78 7.11
C VAL A 88 3.08 6.49 7.09
N ALA A 89 2.87 5.64 6.08
CA ALA A 89 3.54 4.34 6.04
C ALA A 89 4.90 4.39 5.35
N PHE A 90 5.05 5.22 4.32
CA PHE A 90 6.24 5.22 3.46
C PHE A 90 6.99 6.55 3.42
N GLY A 91 6.44 7.62 4.02
CA GLY A 91 7.03 8.95 3.97
C GLY A 91 6.99 9.60 2.58
N VAL A 92 6.10 9.16 1.70
CA VAL A 92 6.05 9.58 0.29
C VAL A 92 4.84 10.47 0.01
N ASP A 93 5.08 11.51 -0.78
CA ASP A 93 4.06 12.43 -1.27
C ASP A 93 3.61 12.05 -2.69
N LEU A 94 2.36 11.62 -2.85
CA LEU A 94 1.72 11.36 -4.15
C LEU A 94 1.06 12.64 -4.72
N ASP A 95 1.78 13.75 -4.66
CA ASP A 95 1.22 15.07 -4.95
C ASP A 95 1.07 15.32 -6.48
N GLN A 96 1.80 14.59 -7.33
CA GLN A 96 1.58 14.63 -8.77
C GLN A 96 0.32 13.87 -9.15
N LEU A 97 -0.67 14.58 -9.72
CA LEU A 97 -1.96 14.01 -10.15
C LEU A 97 -1.81 12.77 -11.05
N SER A 98 -0.82 12.79 -11.95
CA SER A 98 -0.54 11.68 -12.87
C SER A 98 -0.01 10.44 -12.14
N GLU A 99 0.90 10.62 -11.18
CA GLU A 99 1.48 9.54 -10.38
C GLU A 99 0.43 8.94 -9.44
N ARG A 100 -0.34 9.77 -8.76
CA ARG A 100 -1.46 9.37 -7.91
C ARG A 100 -2.49 8.55 -8.68
N ALA A 101 -2.94 9.06 -9.82
CA ALA A 101 -3.93 8.37 -10.65
C ALA A 101 -3.40 7.03 -11.15
N ARG A 102 -2.13 6.98 -11.58
CA ARG A 102 -1.47 5.75 -12.04
C ARG A 102 -1.38 4.71 -10.92
N PHE A 103 -0.95 5.12 -9.72
CA PHE A 103 -0.82 4.22 -8.57
C PHE A 103 -2.19 3.73 -8.08
N SER A 104 -3.15 4.64 -7.90
CA SER A 104 -4.52 4.32 -7.49
C SER A 104 -5.19 3.34 -8.46
N ARG A 105 -5.06 3.59 -9.77
CA ARG A 105 -5.58 2.68 -10.80
C ARG A 105 -4.94 1.30 -10.72
N ALA A 106 -3.63 1.21 -10.48
CA ALA A 106 -2.97 -0.08 -10.32
C ALA A 106 -3.47 -0.85 -9.08
N VAL A 107 -3.68 -0.16 -7.94
CA VAL A 107 -4.28 -0.76 -6.75
C VAL A 107 -5.68 -1.30 -7.07
N GLN A 108 -6.55 -0.50 -7.68
CA GLN A 108 -7.91 -0.91 -8.06
C GLN A 108 -7.90 -2.11 -9.02
N THR A 109 -7.03 -2.10 -10.03
CA THR A 109 -6.90 -3.21 -10.99
C THR A 109 -6.45 -4.50 -10.29
N CYS A 110 -5.48 -4.44 -9.38
CA CYS A 110 -5.06 -5.60 -8.60
C CYS A 110 -6.16 -6.13 -7.67
N LEU A 111 -6.87 -5.25 -6.97
CA LEU A 111 -8.00 -5.64 -6.10
C LEU A 111 -9.14 -6.28 -6.90
N LYS A 112 -9.50 -5.71 -8.06
CA LYS A 112 -10.49 -6.28 -8.97
C LYS A 112 -10.06 -7.65 -9.49
N GLY A 113 -8.79 -7.79 -9.88
CA GLY A 113 -8.21 -9.07 -10.30
C GLY A 113 -8.27 -10.13 -9.20
N MET A 114 -8.07 -9.73 -7.93
CA MET A 114 -8.16 -10.62 -6.77
C MET A 114 -9.58 -11.09 -6.56
N LEU A 115 -10.53 -10.16 -6.51
CA LEU A 115 -11.94 -10.47 -6.31
C LEU A 115 -12.46 -11.45 -7.37
N LEU A 116 -12.12 -11.21 -8.65
CA LEU A 116 -12.54 -12.06 -9.75
C LEU A 116 -11.93 -13.46 -9.67
N THR A 117 -10.66 -13.56 -9.26
CA THR A 117 -9.97 -14.87 -9.12
C THR A 117 -10.47 -15.65 -7.90
N VAL A 118 -10.83 -14.97 -6.81
CA VAL A 118 -11.41 -15.61 -5.61
C VAL A 118 -12.82 -16.11 -5.90
N ARG A 119 -13.62 -15.32 -6.61
CA ARG A 119 -15.02 -15.68 -6.95
C ARG A 119 -15.10 -16.80 -7.99
N ASP A 120 -14.17 -16.82 -8.95
CA ASP A 120 -14.13 -17.82 -10.01
C ASP A 120 -12.70 -18.35 -10.18
N GLY A 121 -12.48 -19.56 -9.67
CA GLY A 121 -11.18 -20.24 -9.77
C GLY A 121 -10.75 -20.54 -11.22
N PHE A 122 -11.71 -20.57 -12.17
CA PHE A 122 -11.45 -20.77 -13.59
C PHE A 122 -11.24 -19.46 -14.37
N PHE A 123 -11.44 -18.29 -13.74
CA PHE A 123 -11.31 -16.98 -14.36
C PHE A 123 -9.98 -16.80 -15.09
N LYS A 124 -8.88 -17.31 -14.50
CA LYS A 124 -7.52 -17.22 -15.04
C LYS A 124 -7.28 -18.10 -16.28
N PHE A 125 -8.07 -19.15 -16.47
CA PHE A 125 -7.89 -20.11 -17.56
C PHE A 125 -8.69 -19.75 -18.81
N ASN A 126 -9.69 -18.88 -18.68
CA ASN A 126 -10.51 -18.44 -19.80
C ASN A 126 -9.71 -17.53 -20.76
N PRO A 127 -9.54 -17.91 -22.04
CA PRO A 127 -8.79 -17.11 -23.03
C PRO A 127 -9.32 -15.69 -23.23
N LYS A 128 -10.63 -15.47 -23.04
CA LYS A 128 -11.24 -14.13 -23.16
C LYS A 128 -10.75 -13.14 -22.11
N ASN A 129 -10.30 -13.65 -20.96
CA ASN A 129 -9.82 -12.83 -19.84
C ASN A 129 -8.33 -12.46 -19.97
N ARG A 130 -7.61 -12.98 -20.98
CA ARG A 130 -6.15 -12.81 -21.12
C ARG A 130 -5.70 -11.35 -21.15
N ALA A 131 -6.46 -10.47 -21.81
CA ALA A 131 -6.13 -9.04 -21.87
C ALA A 131 -6.16 -8.40 -20.47
N PHE A 132 -7.26 -8.61 -19.73
CA PHE A 132 -7.39 -8.12 -18.36
C PHE A 132 -6.36 -8.74 -17.42
N ILE A 133 -6.07 -10.03 -17.57
CA ILE A 133 -5.00 -10.70 -16.81
C ILE A 133 -3.64 -10.03 -17.04
N LYS A 134 -3.32 -9.66 -18.29
CA LYS A 134 -2.08 -8.95 -18.62
C LYS A 134 -2.05 -7.57 -17.94
N GLU A 135 -3.17 -6.87 -17.90
CA GLU A 135 -3.32 -5.60 -17.18
C GLU A 135 -3.09 -5.76 -15.68
N VAL A 136 -3.69 -6.78 -15.04
CA VAL A 136 -3.49 -7.08 -13.61
C VAL A 136 -2.02 -7.40 -13.30
N ARG A 137 -1.33 -8.13 -14.19
CA ARG A 137 0.11 -8.39 -14.04
C ARG A 137 0.93 -7.11 -14.13
N ALA A 138 0.64 -6.25 -15.10
CA ALA A 138 1.35 -4.97 -15.26
C ALA A 138 1.13 -4.05 -14.05
N ALA A 139 -0.11 -3.98 -13.54
CA ALA A 139 -0.45 -3.24 -12.32
C ALA A 139 0.30 -3.82 -11.10
N CYS A 140 0.34 -5.15 -10.95
CA CYS A 140 1.07 -5.79 -9.87
C CYS A 140 2.58 -5.52 -9.94
N LEU A 141 3.16 -5.51 -11.15
CA LEU A 141 4.57 -5.19 -11.34
C LEU A 141 4.86 -3.74 -10.94
N LEU A 142 4.02 -2.79 -11.35
CA LEU A 142 4.14 -1.38 -10.97
C LEU A 142 4.15 -1.21 -9.45
N LEU A 143 3.16 -1.76 -8.75
CA LEU A 143 3.07 -1.63 -7.29
C LEU A 143 4.30 -2.23 -6.60
N ARG A 144 4.81 -3.36 -7.10
CA ARG A 144 6.00 -4.01 -6.56
C ARG A 144 7.28 -3.25 -6.83
N SER A 145 7.45 -2.69 -8.03
CA SER A 145 8.63 -1.89 -8.35
C SER A 145 8.66 -0.62 -7.54
N THR A 146 7.51 0.07 -7.40
CA THR A 146 7.39 1.27 -6.57
C THR A 146 7.69 0.96 -5.11
N GLY A 147 7.14 -0.11 -4.54
CA GLY A 147 7.46 -0.51 -3.17
C GLY A 147 8.94 -0.90 -2.98
N ALA A 148 9.54 -1.57 -3.96
CA ALA A 148 10.97 -1.92 -3.92
C ALA A 148 11.86 -0.68 -3.94
N GLU A 149 11.52 0.31 -4.76
CA GLU A 149 12.19 1.60 -4.83
C GLU A 149 12.09 2.34 -3.50
N TRP A 150 10.90 2.46 -2.91
CA TRP A 150 10.72 3.10 -1.60
C TRP A 150 11.53 2.43 -0.49
N ILE A 151 11.56 1.09 -0.46
CA ILE A 151 12.37 0.32 0.49
C ILE A 151 13.86 0.56 0.25
N GLN A 152 14.32 0.54 -1.00
CA GLN A 152 15.72 0.73 -1.34
C GLN A 152 16.18 2.14 -0.97
N ASN A 153 15.43 3.16 -1.36
CA ASN A 153 15.71 4.55 -1.02
C ASN A 153 15.80 4.74 0.50
N ARG A 154 14.88 4.13 1.26
CA ARG A 154 14.91 4.22 2.73
C ARG A 154 16.13 3.53 3.33
N LYS A 155 16.47 2.32 2.86
CA LYS A 155 17.65 1.60 3.34
C LYS A 155 18.93 2.38 3.06
N SER A 156 19.07 2.91 1.84
CA SER A 156 20.21 3.75 1.48
C SER A 156 20.32 4.98 2.39
N ALA A 157 19.22 5.71 2.63
CA ALA A 157 19.24 6.88 3.52
C ALA A 157 19.68 6.52 4.94
N MET A 158 19.21 5.38 5.47
CA MET A 158 19.63 4.87 6.78
C MET A 158 21.12 4.49 6.83
N GLU A 159 21.67 3.91 5.76
CA GLU A 159 23.08 3.52 5.67
C GLU A 159 24.03 4.73 5.59
N HIS A 160 23.62 5.80 4.92
CA HIS A 160 24.41 7.04 4.82
C HIS A 160 24.33 7.91 6.08
N GLY A 161 23.45 7.57 7.03
CA GLY A 161 23.23 8.36 8.25
C GLY A 161 22.38 9.62 8.01
N ASP A 162 21.60 9.64 6.93
CA ASP A 162 20.67 10.73 6.64
C ASP A 162 19.53 10.74 7.68
N ASP A 163 18.94 11.92 7.88
CA ASP A 163 17.71 12.01 8.67
C ASP A 163 16.57 11.32 7.91
N VAL A 164 16.01 10.27 8.52
CA VAL A 164 14.94 9.47 7.92
C VAL A 164 13.60 9.75 8.60
N PRO A 165 12.52 9.93 7.81
CA PRO A 165 11.20 10.14 8.38
C PRO A 165 10.80 9.07 9.39
N ASN A 166 10.14 9.47 10.48
CA ASN A 166 9.57 8.54 11.45
C ASN A 166 8.25 7.95 10.91
N ASP A 167 8.36 7.06 9.93
CA ASP A 167 7.25 6.33 9.28
C ASP A 167 7.27 4.82 9.56
N ILE A 168 6.15 4.17 9.26
CA ILE A 168 5.96 2.74 9.54
C ILE A 168 7.05 1.90 8.85
N LEU A 169 7.46 2.27 7.64
CA LEU A 169 8.54 1.57 6.93
C LEU A 169 9.86 1.60 7.71
N THR A 170 10.23 2.75 8.26
CA THR A 170 11.44 2.89 9.08
C THR A 170 11.37 2.02 10.32
N GLN A 171 10.22 2.01 11.00
CA GLN A 171 10.01 1.17 12.18
C GLN A 171 10.10 -0.33 11.86
N ILE A 172 9.50 -0.75 10.74
CA ILE A 172 9.58 -2.14 10.27
C ILE A 172 11.04 -2.51 9.96
N ILE A 173 11.80 -1.64 9.29
CA ILE A 173 13.21 -1.92 8.94
C ILE A 173 14.07 -2.05 10.21
N LYS A 174 13.90 -1.15 11.19
CA LYS A 174 14.62 -1.19 12.47
C LYS A 174 14.31 -2.47 13.24
N THR A 175 13.02 -2.74 13.48
CA THR A 175 12.56 -3.90 14.25
C THR A 175 12.91 -5.23 13.57
N ALA A 176 12.94 -5.27 12.24
CA ALA A 176 13.36 -6.46 11.50
C ALA A 176 14.87 -6.72 11.57
N GLY A 177 15.68 -5.65 11.72
CA GLY A 177 17.15 -5.74 11.84
C GLY A 177 17.64 -6.15 13.22
N GLU A 178 16.87 -5.86 14.28
CA GLU A 178 17.24 -6.13 15.67
C GLU A 178 17.20 -7.62 16.06
N GLY A 179 16.64 -8.50 15.22
CA GLY A 179 16.48 -9.92 15.54
C GLY A 179 15.51 -10.14 16.71
N PRO A 180 14.98 -11.36 16.91
CA PRO A 180 14.24 -11.63 18.13
C PRO A 180 15.21 -11.55 19.31
N GLU A 181 14.95 -10.69 20.30
CA GLU A 181 15.59 -10.82 21.61
C GLU A 181 15.43 -12.26 22.13
N PRO A 182 16.47 -12.83 22.75
CA PRO A 182 16.53 -14.24 23.16
C PRO A 182 15.44 -14.64 24.15
#